data_AF-A0A919DJ07-F1
#
_entry.id   AF-A0A919DJ07-F1
#
_cell.length_a   1.000
_cell.length_b   1.000
_cell.length_c   1.000
_cell.angle_alpha   90.00
_cell.angle_beta   90.00
_cell.angle_gamma   90.00
#
_symmetry.space_group_name_H-M   'P 1'
#
loop_
_entity.id
_entity.type
_entity.pdbx_description
1 polymer ?
#
loop_
_entity_poly.entity_id
_entity_poly.type
_entity_poly.pdbx_seq_one_letter_code
_entity_poly.pdbx_strand_id
1 'polypeptide(L)' 'METVRYADGGRSVIAIDTATTARVAGVLVVLQSGRVTEGRGAGHHVRRTVAALPQQLLTDCLTSGLQGSESSVQLEILP' A
#
# COMPACT_ATOMS: atom_id res chain seq x y z
N MET A 1 4.36 7.79 -6.63
CA MET A 1 5.41 6.77 -6.84
C MET A 1 5.87 6.26 -5.49
N GLU A 2 6.06 4.95 -5.38
CA GLU A 2 6.56 4.28 -4.17
C GLU A 2 7.99 3.78 -4.42
N THR A 3 8.84 3.79 -3.39
CA THR A 3 10.21 3.29 -3.49
C THR A 3 10.41 2.14 -2.52
N VAL A 4 10.77 0.97 -3.04
CA VAL A 4 11.17 -0.19 -2.25
C VAL A 4 12.67 -0.16 -2.09
N ARG A 5 13.16 -0.29 -0.86
CA ARG A 5 14.57 -0.47 -0.55
C ARG A 5 14.78 -1.90 -0.08
N TYR A 6 15.70 -2.59 -0.72
CA TYR A 6 16.05 -3.96 -0.38
C TYR A 6 17.21 -3.98 0.62
N ALA A 7 17.35 -5.09 1.34
CA ALA A 7 18.41 -5.26 2.34
C ALA A 7 19.83 -5.23 1.74
N ASP A 8 19.96 -5.54 0.44
CA ASP A 8 21.21 -5.47 -0.32
C ASP A 8 21.58 -4.05 -0.78
N GLY A 9 20.81 -3.03 -0.38
CA GLY A 9 21.01 -1.63 -0.79
C GLY A 9 20.40 -1.29 -2.15
N GLY A 10 19.86 -2.27 -2.88
CA GLY A 10 19.12 -2.03 -4.11
C GLY A 10 17.82 -1.27 -3.88
N ARG A 11 17.29 -0.67 -4.95
CA ARG A 11 15.99 0.02 -4.93
C ARG A 11 15.18 -0.33 -6.17
N SER A 12 13.86 -0.32 -6.00
CA SER A 12 12.90 -0.26 -7.11
C SER A 12 11.93 0.91 -6.93
N VAL A 13 11.51 1.50 -8.04
CA VAL A 13 10.48 2.55 -8.07
C VAL A 13 9.23 2.00 -8.71
N ILE A 14 8.09 2.25 -8.08
CA ILE A 14 6.80 1.69 -8.47
C ILE A 14 5.83 2.84 -8.74
N ALA A 15 5.23 2.84 -9.93
CA ALA A 15 4.05 3.63 -10.25
C ALA A 15 2.82 2.79 -9.93
N ILE A 16 1.91 3.36 -9.13
CA ILE A 16 0.59 2.78 -8.85
C ILE A 16 -0.40 3.49 -9.75
N ASP A 17 -1.17 2.71 -10.50
CA ASP A 17 -2.04 3.22 -11.56
C ASP A 17 -3.50 3.18 -11.11
N THR A 18 -3.85 2.18 -10.30
CA THR A 18 -5.22 1.93 -9.85
C THR A 18 -5.26 1.52 -8.38
N ALA A 19 -6.36 1.85 -7.71
CA ALA A 19 -6.65 1.42 -6.36
C ALA A 19 -8.15 1.12 -6.21
N THR A 20 -8.47 0.02 -5.55
CA THR A 20 -9.83 -0.35 -5.15
C THR A 20 -9.87 -0.52 -3.64
N THR A 21 -10.79 0.19 -3.00
CA THR A 21 -10.97 0.17 -1.55
C THR A 21 -12.25 -0.57 -1.19
N ALA A 22 -12.16 -1.48 -0.23
CA ALA A 22 -13.29 -2.24 0.29
C ALA A 22 -13.20 -2.38 1.81
N ARG A 23 -14.33 -2.70 2.44
CA ARG A 23 -14.39 -3.14 3.83
C ARG A 23 -14.88 -4.58 3.89
N VAL A 24 -14.10 -5.46 4.49
CA VAL A 24 -14.41 -6.89 4.62
C VAL A 24 -14.30 -7.26 6.08
N ALA A 25 -15.41 -7.74 6.67
CA ALA A 25 -15.47 -8.10 8.10
C ALA A 25 -14.91 -7.01 9.05
N GLY A 26 -15.17 -5.73 8.73
CA GLY A 26 -14.69 -4.58 9.53
C GLY A 26 -13.25 -4.14 9.24
N VAL A 27 -12.49 -4.90 8.45
CA VAL A 27 -11.13 -4.55 8.01
C VAL A 27 -11.19 -3.69 6.76
N LEU A 28 -10.45 -2.59 6.73
CA LEU A 28 -10.22 -1.82 5.52
C LEU A 28 -9.19 -2.55 4.65
N VAL A 29 -9.55 -2.85 3.41
CA VAL A 29 -8.65 -3.49 2.43
C VAL A 29 -8.53 -2.58 1.22
N VAL A 30 -7.30 -2.24 0.83
CA VAL A 30 -6.99 -1.51 -0.39
C VAL A 30 -6.16 -2.42 -1.29
N LEU A 31 -6.69 -2.70 -2.49
CA LEU A 31 -5.99 -3.41 -3.55
C LEU A 31 -5.47 -2.37 -4.55
N GLN A 32 -4.16 -2.29 -4.70
CA GLN A 32 -3.52 -1.40 -5.64
C GLN A 32 -2.82 -2.21 -6.73
N SER A 33 -2.84 -1.71 -7.96
CA SER A 33 -2.11 -2.30 -9.09
C SER A 33 -1.29 -1.25 -9.81
N GLY A 34 -0.17 -1.68 -10.36
CA GLY A 34 0.79 -0.77 -10.98
C GLY A 34 1.90 -1.49 -11.72
N ARG A 35 3.04 -0.80 -11.85
CA ARG A 35 4.23 -1.30 -12.55
C ARG A 35 5.51 -0.77 -11.90
N VAL A 36 6.56 -1.58 -11.92
CA VAL A 36 7.91 -1.12 -11.58
C VAL A 36 8.46 -0.29 -12.73
N THR A 37 8.78 0.97 -12.46
CA THR A 37 9.32 1.90 -13.47
C THR A 37 10.85 1.91 -13.49
N GLU A 38 11.50 1.58 -12.37
CA GLU A 38 12.97 1.55 -12.25
C GLU A 38 13.42 0.43 -11.30
N GLY A 39 14.62 -0.10 -11.53
CA GLY A 39 15.27 -1.04 -10.62
C GLY A 39 14.92 -2.51 -10.85
N ARG A 40 15.00 -3.32 -9.79
CA ARG A 40 14.70 -4.75 -9.85
C ARG A 40 13.25 -4.97 -10.23
N GLY A 41 13.01 -5.75 -11.29
CA GLY A 41 11.67 -6.01 -11.80
C GLY A 41 11.10 -4.89 -12.69
N ALA A 42 11.92 -3.95 -13.19
CA ALA A 42 11.44 -2.92 -14.12
C ALA A 42 10.60 -3.51 -15.27
N GLY A 43 9.49 -2.84 -15.60
CA GLY A 43 8.50 -3.30 -16.57
C GLY A 43 7.45 -4.27 -16.04
N HIS A 44 7.72 -4.94 -14.90
CA HIS A 44 6.82 -5.95 -14.36
C HIS A 44 5.63 -5.34 -13.63
N HIS A 45 4.50 -6.04 -13.70
CA HIS A 45 3.29 -5.65 -12.98
C HIS A 45 3.46 -5.82 -11.48
N VAL A 46 2.78 -4.94 -10.74
CA VAL A 46 2.80 -4.94 -9.29
C VAL A 46 1.38 -5.04 -8.76
N ARG A 47 1.20 -5.86 -7.74
CA ARG A 47 0.01 -5.89 -6.89
C ARG A 47 0.41 -5.52 -5.47
N ARG A 48 -0.32 -4.60 -4.85
CA ARG A 48 -0.13 -4.24 -3.45
C ARG A 48 -1.45 -4.36 -2.70
N THR A 49 -1.42 -5.08 -1.59
CA THR A 49 -2.56 -5.22 -0.68
C THR A 49 -2.22 -4.50 0.61
N VAL A 50 -3.04 -3.52 0.99
CA VAL A 50 -2.96 -2.82 2.27
C VAL A 50 -4.17 -3.23 3.09
N ALA A 51 -3.95 -3.73 4.30
CA ALA A 51 -5.02 -4.07 5.24
C ALA A 51 -4.82 -3.36 6.58
N ALA A 52 -5.85 -2.63 7.01
CA ALA A 52 -5.85 -1.82 8.21
C ALA A 52 -7.07 -2.12 9.08
N LEU A 53 -6.85 -2.24 10.39
CA LEU A 53 -7.92 -2.25 11.37
C LEU A 53 -8.25 -0.82 11.78
N PRO A 54 -9.54 -0.45 11.97
CA PRO A 54 -9.88 0.84 12.54
C PRO A 54 -9.35 0.90 13.98
N GLN A 55 -8.38 1.78 14.24
CA GLN A 55 -7.89 2.05 15.59
C GLN A 55 -8.74 3.10 16.32
N GLN A 56 -9.58 3.83 15.58
CA GLN A 56 -10.36 4.95 16.07
C GLN A 56 -11.77 4.92 15.49
N LEU A 57 -12.71 5.53 16.21
CA LEU A 57 -14.04 5.81 15.69
C LEU A 57 -13.93 6.83 14.56
N LEU A 58 -14.86 6.76 13.60
CA LEU A 58 -14.86 7.65 12.43
C LEU A 58 -14.88 9.14 12.79
N THR A 59 -15.37 9.48 13.98
CA THR A 59 -15.49 10.86 14.48
C THR A 59 -14.35 11.30 15.39
N ASP A 60 -13.43 10.41 15.78
CA ASP A 60 -12.34 10.78 16.71
C ASP A 60 -11.43 11.86 16.13
N CYS A 61 -11.32 11.93 14.80
CA CYS A 61 -10.57 12.98 14.12
C CYS A 61 -11.12 14.39 14.34
N LEU A 62 -12.38 14.55 14.78
CA LEU A 62 -12.99 15.83 15.11
C LEU A 62 -12.43 16.43 16.41
N THR A 63 -11.86 15.60 17.29
CA THR A 63 -11.30 16.02 18.58
C THR A 63 -9.80 15.86 18.64
N SER A 64 -9.25 14.71 18.22
CA SER A 64 -7.81 14.42 18.25
C SER A 64 -7.07 14.81 16.97
N GLY A 65 -7.78 15.24 15.92
CA GLY A 65 -7.23 15.36 14.58
C GLY A 65 -7.02 14.00 13.90
N LEU A 66 -6.58 14.03 12.64
CA LEU A 66 -6.20 12.83 11.87
C LEU A 66 -4.95 12.19 12.46
N GLN A 67 -5.10 11.00 13.02
CA GLN A 67 -3.97 10.18 13.45
C GLN A 67 -3.53 9.25 12.31
N GLY A 68 -2.25 8.86 12.32
CA GLY A 68 -1.77 7.83 11.41
C GLY A 68 -2.45 6.49 11.71
N SER A 69 -2.62 5.65 10.69
CA SER A 69 -3.09 4.27 10.86
C SER A 69 -1.93 3.30 10.72
N GLU A 70 -1.86 2.31 11.60
CA GLU A 70 -1.04 1.13 11.33
C GLU A 70 -1.73 0.25 10.30
N SER A 71 -0.96 -0.28 9.36
CA SER A 71 -1.48 -1.14 8.30
C SER A 71 -0.46 -2.21 7.95
N SER A 72 -0.97 -3.42 7.72
CA SER A 72 -0.17 -4.46 7.06
C SER A 72 -0.13 -4.18 5.57
N VAL A 73 1.05 -4.33 4.98
CA VAL A 73 1.28 -4.10 3.55
C VAL A 73 1.97 -5.32 2.97
N GLN A 74 1.36 -5.91 1.96
CA GLN A 74 1.98 -6.94 1.12
C GLN A 74 2.14 -6.39 -0.29
N LEU A 75 3.36 -6.52 -0.82
CA LEU A 75 3.72 -6.07 -2.16
C LEU A 75 4.25 -7.26 -2.96
N GLU A 76 3.69 -7.46 -4.14
CA GLU A 76 4.04 -8.55 -5.04
C GLU A 76 4.45 -7.94 -6.38
N ILE A 77 5.65 -8.29 -6.85
CA ILE A 77 6.09 -8.04 -8.23
C ILE A 77 5.81 -9.32 -9.00
N LEU A 78 4.90 -9.25 -9.97
CA LEU A 78 4.49 -10.38 -10.79
C LEU A 78 5.55 -10.65 -11.88
N PRO A 79 5.71 -11.89 -12.36
CA PRO A 79 6.63 -12.22 -13.46
C PRO A 79 6.20 -11.63 -14.81
#